data_AF-A0A2E7QNR1-F1
#
_entry.id   AF-A0A2E7QNR1-F1
#
_cell.length_a   1.000
_cell.length_b   1.000
_cell.length_c   1.000
_cell.angle_alpha   90.00
_cell.angle_beta   90.00
_cell.angle_gamma   90.00
#
_symmetry.space_group_name_H-M   'P 1'
#
loop_
_entity.id
_entity.type
_entity.pdbx_description
1 polymer ?
#
loop_
_entity_poly.entity_id
_entity_poly.type
_entity_poly.pdbx_seq_one_letter_code
_entity_poly.pdbx_strand_id
1 'polypeptide(L)'
;MKLTKLTLAIFSAGLLAPSADAAKKGPLPVADIKRAKPVDFQGEILPFLRANCLACHNRTKAKADLILETPQTILEADAVVPGKPEDSILFQLSAHMDDPPMPPPENKASAKNLTPQQLGLLKLWIAQGAKGTVTASRTVEWAPLPDGLKAIYSVAVTPDGQYAAAGRANQIFLYHVPSKKLITRLTDPALLKDALYKNGVSHRDFVHSLTFNQTGDLLASGGYREVKLWRRQPMKAQRSIALNTDAAIIALAADGQTLAVAEANNIRLINPNTGAAIKTLAGHKMPVSYVAFSPDSKQLLSGAADGTFHIWTIADGKFVAPKLELEKPSKITAVTWTTGGKLIIT
;
A
#
# COMPACT_ATOMS: atom_id res chain seq x y z
N MET A 1 -51.08 -38.81 33.20
CA MET A 1 -49.62 -38.59 32.98
C MET A 1 -48.96 -38.33 34.32
N LYS A 2 -48.33 -39.35 34.89
CA LYS A 2 -47.59 -39.27 36.17
C LYS A 2 -46.12 -38.99 35.87
N LEU A 3 -45.54 -38.00 36.55
CA LEU A 3 -44.11 -37.74 36.56
C LEU A 3 -43.39 -38.85 37.35
N THR A 4 -42.37 -39.43 36.73
CA THR A 4 -41.37 -40.26 37.42
C THR A 4 -40.01 -39.60 37.25
N LYS A 5 -39.42 -39.19 38.38
CA LYS A 5 -38.01 -38.79 38.50
C LYS A 5 -37.14 -40.01 38.24
N LEU A 6 -36.13 -39.86 37.37
CA LEU A 6 -35.04 -40.83 37.25
C LEU A 6 -33.73 -40.11 37.60
N THR A 7 -33.20 -40.47 38.76
CA THR A 7 -31.86 -40.17 39.24
C THR A 7 -30.89 -41.04 38.45
N LEU A 8 -29.84 -40.47 37.85
CA LEU A 8 -28.70 -41.23 37.35
C LEU A 8 -27.41 -40.71 37.99
N ALA A 9 -26.82 -41.60 38.79
CA ALA A 9 -25.56 -41.44 39.48
C ALA A 9 -24.40 -41.43 38.49
N ILE A 10 -23.47 -40.49 38.64
CA ILE A 10 -22.18 -40.51 37.94
C ILE A 10 -21.16 -41.14 38.89
N PHE A 11 -20.69 -42.33 38.49
CA PHE A 11 -19.56 -43.02 39.10
C PHE A 11 -18.28 -42.24 38.81
N SER A 12 -17.72 -41.60 39.83
CA SER A 12 -16.34 -41.11 39.80
C SER A 12 -15.38 -42.27 40.06
N ALA A 13 -14.92 -42.91 38.99
CA ALA A 13 -13.81 -43.86 39.04
C ALA A 13 -12.51 -43.08 39.28
N GLY A 14 -12.02 -43.12 40.52
CA GLY A 14 -10.66 -42.67 40.84
C GLY A 14 -9.65 -43.62 40.20
N LEU A 15 -9.03 -43.19 39.10
CA LEU A 15 -7.73 -43.73 38.71
C LEU A 15 -6.67 -43.06 39.57
N LEU A 16 -6.23 -43.78 40.60
CA LEU A 16 -4.93 -43.57 41.22
C LEU A 16 -3.86 -43.83 40.14
N ALA A 17 -3.38 -42.75 39.52
CA ALA A 17 -2.10 -42.79 38.82
C ALA A 17 -1.01 -43.06 39.87
N PRO A 18 -0.03 -43.94 39.59
CA PRO A 18 1.08 -44.14 40.50
C PRO A 18 1.82 -42.81 40.64
N SER A 19 2.09 -42.47 41.91
CA SER A 19 2.91 -41.33 42.31
C SER A 19 4.17 -41.26 41.47
N ALA A 20 4.42 -40.09 40.90
CA ALA A 20 5.69 -39.73 40.29
C ALA A 20 6.82 -40.11 41.25
N ASP A 21 7.70 -40.95 40.72
CA ASP A 21 8.93 -41.40 41.32
C ASP A 21 9.65 -40.20 41.98
N ALA A 22 9.97 -40.33 43.26
CA ALA A 22 10.76 -39.35 43.97
C ALA A 22 12.12 -39.26 43.27
N ALA A 23 12.36 -38.16 42.55
CA ALA A 23 13.58 -37.92 41.81
C ALA A 23 14.81 -38.12 42.72
N LYS A 24 15.61 -39.15 42.43
CA LYS A 24 16.90 -39.37 43.08
C LYS A 24 17.74 -38.10 42.90
N LYS A 25 18.09 -37.44 44.01
CA LYS A 25 19.13 -36.40 44.05
C LYS A 25 20.47 -37.08 43.72
N GLY A 26 20.87 -37.03 42.46
CA GLY A 26 22.14 -37.56 41.98
C GLY A 26 22.30 -37.34 40.48
N PRO A 27 23.50 -37.60 39.92
CA PRO A 27 23.77 -37.41 38.50
C PRO A 27 22.77 -38.13 37.60
N LEU A 28 22.42 -37.48 36.49
CA LEU A 28 21.59 -38.08 35.46
C LEU A 28 22.32 -39.25 34.78
N PRO A 29 21.61 -40.33 34.40
CA PRO A 29 22.23 -41.43 33.68
C PRO A 29 22.81 -40.97 32.34
N VAL A 30 24.03 -41.40 32.03
CA VAL A 30 24.76 -41.05 30.80
C VAL A 30 25.01 -42.33 29.99
N ALA A 31 24.60 -42.35 28.72
CA ALA A 31 24.86 -43.49 27.85
C ALA A 31 26.35 -43.56 27.46
N ASP A 32 26.93 -44.75 27.51
CA ASP A 32 28.26 -45.02 26.94
C ASP A 32 28.12 -45.18 25.41
N ILE A 33 28.55 -44.17 24.65
CA ILE A 33 28.45 -44.16 23.18
C ILE A 33 29.84 -44.39 22.59
N LYS A 34 30.02 -45.52 21.91
CA LYS A 34 31.24 -45.87 21.18
C LYS A 34 30.94 -46.00 19.69
N ARG A 35 31.58 -45.16 18.87
CA ARG A 35 31.43 -45.17 17.41
C ARG A 35 32.65 -44.61 16.70
N ALA A 36 32.86 -45.06 15.46
CA ALA A 36 33.97 -44.62 14.62
C ALA A 36 33.77 -43.21 14.02
N LYS A 37 32.51 -42.85 13.69
CA LYS A 37 32.20 -41.53 13.12
C LYS A 37 32.23 -40.45 14.22
N PRO A 38 32.99 -39.35 14.06
CA PRO A 38 32.97 -38.23 15.00
C PRO A 38 31.56 -37.65 15.16
N VAL A 39 31.30 -37.03 16.32
CA VAL A 39 30.04 -36.32 16.57
C VAL A 39 29.95 -35.08 15.70
N ASP A 40 28.88 -35.00 14.91
CA ASP A 40 28.52 -33.80 14.17
C ASP A 40 27.80 -32.82 15.10
N PHE A 41 28.50 -31.74 15.45
CA PHE A 41 27.92 -30.72 16.32
C PHE A 41 26.62 -30.13 15.75
N GLN A 42 26.58 -29.79 14.45
CA GLN A 42 25.41 -29.12 13.87
C GLN A 42 24.20 -30.05 13.77
N GLY A 43 24.42 -31.30 13.37
CA GLY A 43 23.36 -32.29 13.18
C GLY A 43 22.92 -33.00 14.45
N GLU A 44 23.79 -33.16 15.45
CA GLU A 44 23.54 -34.05 16.59
C GLU A 44 23.54 -33.34 17.95
N ILE A 45 24.38 -32.31 18.14
CA ILE A 45 24.49 -31.58 19.43
C ILE A 45 23.57 -30.36 19.46
N LEU A 46 23.71 -29.49 18.45
CA LEU A 46 23.01 -28.23 18.35
C LEU A 46 21.47 -28.35 18.42
N PRO A 47 20.80 -29.41 17.89
CA PRO A 47 19.36 -29.53 18.01
C PRO A 47 18.85 -29.59 19.46
N PHE A 48 19.53 -30.34 20.35
CA PHE A 48 19.09 -30.42 21.74
C PHE A 48 19.56 -29.22 22.57
N LEU A 49 20.68 -28.59 22.22
CA LEU A 49 21.06 -27.29 22.78
C LEU A 49 20.03 -26.21 22.39
N ARG A 50 19.56 -26.21 21.13
CA ARG A 50 18.50 -25.30 20.65
C ARG A 50 17.23 -25.45 21.47
N ALA A 51 16.83 -26.69 21.74
CA ALA A 51 15.61 -26.99 22.46
C ALA A 51 15.68 -26.59 23.94
N ASN A 52 16.83 -26.76 24.61
CA ASN A 52 16.89 -26.68 26.08
C ASN A 52 17.80 -25.56 26.62
N CYS A 53 18.74 -25.04 25.84
CA CYS A 53 19.79 -24.17 26.36
C CYS A 53 19.79 -22.79 25.68
N LEU A 54 19.54 -22.72 24.37
CA LEU A 54 19.64 -21.47 23.59
C LEU A 54 18.52 -20.48 23.89
N ALA A 55 17.46 -20.87 24.59
CA ALA A 55 16.53 -19.88 25.12
C ALA A 55 17.24 -18.89 26.08
N CYS A 56 18.29 -19.32 26.77
CA CYS A 56 19.06 -18.50 27.72
C CYS A 56 20.51 -18.21 27.26
N HIS A 57 21.15 -19.16 26.57
CA HIS A 57 22.57 -19.11 26.19
C HIS A 57 22.75 -18.85 24.68
N ASN A 58 22.36 -17.66 24.25
CA ASN A 58 22.40 -17.22 22.85
C ASN A 58 22.98 -15.80 22.73
N ARG A 59 23.32 -15.40 21.50
CA ARG A 59 23.97 -14.11 21.21
C ARG A 59 23.09 -12.88 21.42
N THR A 60 21.76 -12.99 21.36
CA THR A 60 20.85 -11.82 21.41
C THR A 60 20.43 -11.44 22.83
N LYS A 61 20.60 -12.32 23.81
CA LYS A 61 20.37 -11.98 25.21
C LYS A 61 21.60 -11.26 25.77
N ALA A 62 21.43 -9.97 26.06
CA ALA A 62 22.45 -8.99 26.46
C ALA A 62 23.22 -9.25 27.78
N LYS A 63 23.25 -10.49 28.29
CA LYS A 63 23.99 -10.93 29.49
C LYS A 63 24.44 -12.40 29.44
N ALA A 64 24.48 -13.04 28.28
CA ALA A 64 24.90 -14.44 28.21
C ALA A 64 26.44 -14.55 28.25
N ASP A 65 27.01 -14.81 29.42
CA ASP A 65 28.44 -15.17 29.58
C ASP A 65 28.81 -16.46 28.84
N LEU A 66 27.80 -17.21 28.39
CA LEU A 66 27.93 -18.46 27.65
C LEU A 66 27.01 -18.46 26.43
N ILE A 67 27.60 -18.60 25.23
CA ILE A 67 26.89 -18.70 23.95
C ILE A 67 27.08 -20.11 23.36
N LEU A 68 26.00 -20.89 23.29
CA LEU A 68 26.03 -22.30 22.90
C LEU A 68 25.70 -22.54 21.41
N GLU A 69 25.75 -21.50 20.59
CA GLU A 69 25.32 -21.56 19.18
C GLU A 69 26.35 -22.27 18.28
N THR A 70 27.64 -22.19 18.62
CA THR A 70 28.74 -22.78 17.84
C THR A 70 29.82 -23.38 18.75
N PRO A 71 30.60 -24.37 18.29
CA PRO A 71 31.74 -24.87 19.06
C PRO A 71 32.74 -23.78 19.46
N GLN A 72 32.98 -22.82 18.56
CA GLN A 72 33.91 -21.70 18.78
C GLN A 72 33.47 -20.85 19.97
N THR A 73 32.21 -20.42 19.99
CA THR A 73 31.67 -19.60 21.09
C THR A 73 31.55 -20.37 22.41
N ILE A 74 31.39 -21.70 22.36
CA ILE A 74 31.40 -22.56 23.55
C ILE A 74 32.81 -22.62 24.17
N LEU A 75 33.84 -22.73 23.32
CA LEU A 75 35.24 -22.76 23.73
C LEU A 75 35.72 -21.40 24.25
N GLU A 76 35.33 -20.31 23.58
CA GLU A 76 35.64 -18.94 24.03
C GLU A 76 35.07 -18.60 25.41
N ALA A 77 33.99 -19.28 25.81
CA ALA A 77 33.37 -19.12 27.13
C ALA A 77 33.95 -20.09 28.19
N ASP A 78 35.00 -20.85 27.87
CA ASP A 78 35.63 -21.86 28.73
C ASP A 78 34.64 -22.91 29.30
N ALA A 79 33.49 -23.10 28.63
CA ALA A 79 32.45 -24.00 29.12
C ALA A 79 32.77 -25.48 28.87
N VAL A 80 33.77 -25.74 28.03
CA VAL A 80 34.23 -27.08 27.65
C VAL A 80 35.75 -27.10 27.62
N VAL A 81 36.32 -28.16 28.22
CA VAL A 81 37.74 -28.51 28.12
C VAL A 81 37.89 -29.64 27.09
N PRO A 82 38.45 -29.37 25.90
CA PRO A 82 38.63 -30.39 24.86
C PRO A 82 39.32 -31.66 25.37
N GLY A 83 38.72 -32.82 25.10
CA GLY A 83 39.23 -34.13 25.51
C GLY A 83 38.90 -34.51 26.96
N LYS A 84 38.40 -33.58 27.79
CA LYS A 84 38.15 -33.79 29.22
C LYS A 84 36.70 -33.47 29.59
N PRO A 85 35.74 -34.38 29.30
CA PRO A 85 34.33 -34.15 29.58
C PRO A 85 34.04 -33.94 31.07
N GLU A 86 34.74 -34.65 31.96
CA GLU A 86 34.54 -34.52 33.40
C GLU A 86 35.08 -33.21 33.98
N ASP A 87 35.95 -32.50 33.25
CA ASP A 87 36.46 -31.18 33.61
C ASP A 87 35.66 -30.04 32.93
N SER A 88 34.61 -30.38 32.17
CA SER A 88 33.85 -29.43 31.37
C SER A 88 32.54 -29.03 32.06
N ILE A 89 32.43 -27.78 32.51
CA ILE A 89 31.27 -27.28 33.25
C ILE A 89 29.94 -27.45 32.49
N LEU A 90 29.96 -27.33 31.15
CA LEU A 90 28.76 -27.59 30.33
C LEU A 90 28.24 -29.01 30.52
N PHE A 91 29.13 -30.01 30.61
CA PHE A 91 28.74 -31.40 30.83
C PHE A 91 28.33 -31.65 32.28
N GLN A 92 29.13 -31.19 33.25
CA GLN A 92 28.88 -31.39 34.67
C GLN A 92 27.50 -30.86 35.09
N LEU A 93 27.18 -29.61 34.72
CA LEU A 93 25.90 -29.00 35.07
C LEU A 93 24.73 -29.65 34.30
N SER A 94 24.91 -30.03 33.03
CA SER A 94 23.86 -30.70 32.24
C SER A 94 23.58 -32.13 32.73
N ALA A 95 24.59 -32.81 33.28
CA ALA A 95 24.49 -34.16 33.85
C ALA A 95 24.12 -34.14 35.35
N HIS A 96 23.91 -32.97 35.94
CA HIS A 96 23.58 -32.78 37.37
C HIS A 96 24.66 -33.37 38.29
N MET A 97 25.93 -33.24 37.88
CA MET A 97 27.10 -33.64 38.65
C MET A 97 27.66 -32.50 39.52
N ASP A 98 27.26 -31.26 39.23
CA ASP A 98 27.62 -30.06 39.97
C ASP A 98 26.42 -29.09 40.03
N ASP A 99 26.48 -28.14 40.96
CA ASP A 99 25.41 -27.19 41.25
C ASP A 99 25.69 -25.79 40.66
N PRO A 100 24.66 -25.07 40.15
CA PRO A 100 23.28 -25.50 40.02
C PRO A 100 23.06 -26.41 38.79
N PRO A 101 22.18 -27.42 38.87
CA PRO A 101 21.90 -28.29 37.73
C PRO A 101 21.25 -27.51 36.58
N MET A 102 21.59 -27.90 35.36
CA MET A 102 21.03 -27.33 34.14
C MET A 102 20.13 -28.36 33.42
N PRO A 103 18.90 -27.98 33.00
CA PRO A 103 18.26 -26.71 33.28
C PRO A 103 17.87 -26.59 34.77
N PRO A 104 17.76 -25.36 35.31
CA PRO A 104 17.28 -25.17 36.67
C PRO A 104 15.87 -25.75 36.82
N PRO A 105 15.53 -26.35 37.99
CA PRO A 105 14.20 -26.93 38.23
C PRO A 105 13.07 -25.94 37.95
N GLU A 106 13.28 -24.66 38.27
CA GLU A 106 12.37 -23.56 37.97
C GLU A 106 12.88 -22.73 36.80
N ASN A 107 12.64 -23.18 35.56
CA ASN A 107 12.99 -22.44 34.36
C ASN A 107 11.75 -21.99 33.57
N LYS A 108 11.77 -20.74 33.08
CA LYS A 108 10.69 -20.15 32.24
C LYS A 108 10.79 -20.53 30.76
N ALA A 109 11.83 -21.30 30.39
CA ALA A 109 12.10 -21.69 29.01
C ALA A 109 11.50 -23.05 28.65
N SER A 110 10.83 -23.73 29.60
CA SER A 110 10.34 -25.10 29.44
C SER A 110 11.42 -26.10 29.01
N ALA A 111 12.67 -25.81 29.36
CA ALA A 111 13.82 -26.66 29.11
C ALA A 111 13.71 -27.92 29.97
N LYS A 112 14.07 -29.06 29.38
CA LYS A 112 14.05 -30.38 30.01
C LYS A 112 15.47 -30.89 30.21
N ASN A 113 15.63 -31.80 31.17
CA ASN A 113 16.88 -32.56 31.32
C ASN A 113 17.24 -33.26 30.01
N LEU A 114 18.53 -33.30 29.70
CA LEU A 114 19.02 -34.06 28.58
C LEU A 114 18.81 -35.56 28.83
N THR A 115 18.45 -36.30 27.79
CA THR A 115 18.32 -37.76 27.87
C THR A 115 19.70 -38.42 28.03
N PRO A 116 19.77 -39.69 28.49
CA PRO A 116 21.05 -40.40 28.57
C PRO A 116 21.84 -40.42 27.27
N GLN A 117 21.14 -40.54 26.14
CA GLN A 117 21.74 -40.50 24.81
C GLN A 117 22.27 -39.11 24.46
N GLN A 118 21.56 -38.03 24.81
CA GLN A 118 22.02 -36.67 24.57
C GLN A 118 23.24 -36.33 25.44
N LEU A 119 23.23 -36.74 26.71
CA LEU A 119 24.39 -36.61 27.61
C LEU A 119 25.58 -37.44 27.11
N GLY A 120 25.33 -38.66 26.63
CA GLY A 120 26.37 -39.51 26.03
C GLY A 120 26.98 -38.87 24.77
N LEU A 121 26.17 -38.26 23.92
CA LEU A 121 26.64 -37.55 22.72
C LEU A 121 27.45 -36.31 23.08
N LEU A 122 26.98 -35.51 24.06
CA LEU A 122 27.70 -34.35 24.57
C LEU A 122 29.06 -34.75 25.15
N LYS A 123 29.09 -35.80 26.00
CA LYS A 123 30.31 -36.36 26.58
C LYS A 123 31.29 -36.82 25.50
N LEU A 124 30.81 -37.58 24.52
CA LEU A 124 31.63 -38.08 23.42
C LEU A 124 32.19 -36.93 22.55
N TRP A 125 31.37 -35.92 22.24
CA TRP A 125 31.79 -34.76 21.47
C TRP A 125 32.92 -33.99 22.17
N ILE A 126 32.80 -33.77 23.49
CA ILE A 126 33.86 -33.14 24.28
C ILE A 126 35.13 -34.01 24.29
N ALA A 127 35.00 -35.32 24.53
CA ALA A 127 36.13 -36.25 24.49
C ALA A 127 36.84 -36.28 23.12
N GLN A 128 36.12 -36.02 22.03
CA GLN A 128 36.65 -35.89 20.67
C GLN A 128 37.26 -34.50 20.38
N GLY A 129 37.38 -33.64 21.39
CA GLY A 129 38.03 -32.35 21.31
C GLY A 129 37.09 -31.18 21.00
N ALA A 130 35.76 -31.37 21.14
CA ALA A 130 34.75 -30.30 21.03
C ALA A 130 34.79 -29.51 19.71
N LYS A 131 35.08 -30.20 18.60
CA LYS A 131 35.23 -29.58 17.27
C LYS A 131 33.91 -29.56 16.50
N GLY A 132 33.81 -28.66 15.53
CA GLY A 132 32.71 -28.61 14.56
C GLY A 132 32.53 -27.21 13.97
N THR A 133 31.66 -27.11 12.98
CA THR A 133 31.28 -25.86 12.34
C THR A 133 29.78 -25.81 12.18
N VAL A 134 29.18 -24.64 12.38
CA VAL A 134 27.77 -24.41 12.06
C VAL A 134 27.71 -23.59 10.78
N THR A 135 27.34 -24.25 9.68
CA THR A 135 27.15 -23.60 8.38
C THR A 135 25.67 -23.33 8.14
N ALA A 136 25.36 -22.17 7.54
CA ALA A 136 24.02 -21.88 7.06
C ALA A 136 23.61 -22.96 6.04
N SER A 137 22.44 -23.58 6.23
CA SER A 137 21.97 -24.68 5.38
C SER A 137 21.62 -24.25 3.95
N ARG A 138 21.49 -22.94 3.71
CA ARG A 138 21.31 -22.34 2.39
C ARG A 138 21.81 -20.90 2.40
N THR A 139 22.41 -20.49 1.29
CA THR A 139 22.56 -19.07 0.97
C THR A 139 21.16 -18.52 0.69
N VAL A 140 20.72 -17.53 1.46
CA VAL A 140 19.49 -16.79 1.16
C VAL A 140 19.89 -15.65 0.25
N GLU A 141 19.56 -15.78 -1.03
CA GLU A 141 19.70 -14.68 -1.98
C GLU A 141 18.60 -13.65 -1.72
N TRP A 142 18.99 -12.52 -1.14
CA TRP A 142 18.09 -11.39 -0.93
C TRP A 142 17.92 -10.65 -2.26
N ALA A 143 16.68 -10.53 -2.72
CA ALA A 143 16.32 -9.72 -3.88
C ALA A 143 15.41 -8.55 -3.44
N PRO A 144 15.45 -7.40 -4.15
CA PRO A 144 14.47 -6.35 -3.95
C PRO A 144 13.04 -6.87 -4.23
N LEU A 145 12.05 -6.25 -3.60
CA LEU A 145 10.64 -6.57 -3.84
C LEU A 145 10.33 -6.37 -5.33
N PRO A 146 9.50 -7.23 -5.96
CA PRO A 146 9.16 -7.10 -7.38
C PRO A 146 8.62 -5.72 -7.72
N ASP A 147 8.88 -5.20 -8.92
CA ASP A 147 8.39 -3.88 -9.39
C ASP A 147 6.86 -3.70 -9.31
N GLY A 148 6.11 -4.81 -9.24
CA GLY A 148 4.67 -4.83 -9.03
C GLY A 148 4.22 -4.55 -7.59
N LEU A 149 5.11 -4.72 -6.60
CA LEU A 149 4.82 -4.49 -5.18
C LEU A 149 4.97 -3.00 -4.81
N LYS A 150 4.29 -2.13 -5.55
CA LYS A 150 4.22 -0.69 -5.30
C LYS A 150 3.02 -0.38 -4.42
N ALA A 151 3.09 -0.83 -3.16
CA ALA A 151 2.02 -0.65 -2.19
C ALA A 151 1.59 0.83 -2.12
N ILE A 152 0.29 1.05 -2.23
CA ILE A 152 -0.33 2.36 -2.08
C ILE A 152 -0.87 2.41 -0.66
N TYR A 153 -0.36 3.34 0.15
CA TYR A 153 -0.72 3.47 1.56
C TYR A 153 -1.86 4.48 1.77
N SER A 154 -1.99 5.44 0.86
CA SER A 154 -3.00 6.49 0.93
C SER A 154 -3.42 6.92 -0.47
N VAL A 155 -4.69 7.29 -0.63
CA VAL A 155 -5.24 7.83 -1.88
C VAL A 155 -6.14 9.03 -1.60
N ALA A 156 -6.19 9.97 -2.51
CA ALA A 156 -7.20 11.03 -2.53
C ALA A 156 -7.58 11.34 -3.98
N VAL A 157 -8.84 11.70 -4.20
CA VAL A 157 -9.35 12.12 -5.51
C VAL A 157 -9.90 13.54 -5.37
N THR A 158 -9.67 14.39 -6.35
CA THR A 158 -10.25 15.75 -6.36
C THR A 158 -11.78 15.66 -6.43
N PRO A 159 -12.52 16.62 -5.86
CA PRO A 159 -13.99 16.59 -5.88
C PRO A 159 -14.62 16.53 -7.27
N ASP A 160 -13.94 17.06 -8.29
CA ASP A 160 -14.35 16.99 -9.70
C ASP A 160 -14.03 15.64 -10.38
N GLY A 161 -13.38 14.71 -9.68
CA GLY A 161 -12.98 13.39 -10.19
C GLY A 161 -11.84 13.41 -11.20
N GLN A 162 -11.25 14.57 -11.52
CA GLN A 162 -10.28 14.71 -12.61
C GLN A 162 -8.89 14.21 -12.23
N TYR A 163 -8.53 14.27 -10.95
CA TYR A 163 -7.19 13.93 -10.47
C TYR A 163 -7.22 12.97 -9.29
N ALA A 164 -6.24 12.06 -9.25
CA ALA A 164 -6.01 11.18 -8.13
C ALA A 164 -4.56 11.30 -7.64
N ALA A 165 -4.37 11.46 -6.34
CA ALA A 165 -3.09 11.39 -5.67
C ALA A 165 -2.93 10.03 -4.98
N ALA A 166 -1.78 9.37 -5.14
CA ALA A 166 -1.46 8.12 -4.48
C ALA A 166 -0.13 8.22 -3.74
N GLY A 167 -0.15 7.95 -2.43
CA GLY A 167 1.01 7.88 -1.56
C GLY A 167 1.64 6.50 -1.63
N ARG A 168 2.92 6.44 -2.01
CA ARG A 168 3.70 5.22 -2.14
C ARG A 168 5.05 5.44 -1.48
N ALA A 169 5.32 4.75 -0.39
CA ALA A 169 6.45 5.07 0.47
C ALA A 169 6.46 6.57 0.80
N ASN A 170 7.59 7.23 0.56
CA ASN A 170 7.78 8.65 0.80
C ASN A 170 7.46 9.55 -0.42
N GLN A 171 6.67 9.05 -1.36
CA GLN A 171 6.41 9.67 -2.66
C GLN A 171 4.91 9.84 -2.90
N ILE A 172 4.56 10.89 -3.63
CA ILE A 172 3.18 11.16 -4.06
C ILE A 172 3.12 11.17 -5.58
N PHE A 173 2.30 10.28 -6.14
CA PHE A 173 2.02 10.21 -7.57
C PHE A 173 0.70 10.91 -7.87
N LEU A 174 0.68 11.79 -8.86
CA LEU A 174 -0.53 12.49 -9.29
C LEU A 174 -0.94 12.00 -10.68
N TYR A 175 -2.17 11.52 -10.80
CA TYR A 175 -2.74 10.97 -12.03
C TYR A 175 -3.87 11.85 -12.55
N HIS A 176 -4.01 11.93 -13.87
CA HIS A 176 -5.23 12.40 -14.51
C HIS A 176 -6.14 11.19 -14.72
N VAL A 177 -7.28 11.17 -14.05
CA VAL A 177 -8.16 10.02 -13.95
C VAL A 177 -8.79 9.65 -15.31
N PRO A 178 -9.39 10.60 -16.09
CA PRO A 178 -10.01 10.24 -17.37
C PRO A 178 -9.03 9.63 -18.36
N SER A 179 -7.82 10.19 -18.47
CA SER A 179 -6.82 9.69 -19.41
C SER A 179 -5.98 8.54 -18.86
N LYS A 180 -6.13 8.17 -17.58
CA LYS A 180 -5.36 7.13 -16.89
C LYS A 180 -3.84 7.34 -16.98
N LYS A 181 -3.39 8.60 -17.05
CA LYS A 181 -1.96 8.95 -17.21
C LYS A 181 -1.40 9.49 -15.91
N LEU A 182 -0.16 9.12 -15.61
CA LEU A 182 0.64 9.80 -14.60
C LEU A 182 0.95 11.22 -15.10
N ILE A 183 0.62 12.22 -14.29
CA ILE A 183 0.96 13.62 -14.55
C ILE A 183 2.37 13.88 -14.04
N THR A 184 2.59 13.61 -12.76
CA THR A 184 3.86 13.92 -12.09
C THR A 184 4.02 13.16 -10.78
N ARG A 185 5.23 13.20 -10.24
CA ARG A 185 5.54 12.83 -8.85
C ARG A 185 5.92 14.09 -8.10
N LEU A 186 5.22 14.38 -7.01
CA LEU A 186 5.48 15.60 -6.23
C LEU A 186 6.86 15.51 -5.59
N THR A 187 7.61 16.60 -5.67
CA THR A 187 8.98 16.68 -5.17
C THR A 187 9.11 17.84 -4.22
N ASP A 188 9.57 17.58 -3.00
CA ASP A 188 10.03 18.61 -2.09
C ASP A 188 11.49 18.98 -2.43
N PRO A 189 11.77 20.20 -2.90
CA PRO A 189 13.13 20.61 -3.26
C PRO A 189 14.11 20.55 -2.09
N ALA A 190 13.66 20.70 -0.84
CA ALA A 190 14.53 20.61 0.33
C ALA A 190 15.15 19.21 0.48
N LEU A 191 14.46 18.16 0.03
CA LEU A 191 14.91 16.77 0.10
C LEU A 191 15.91 16.40 -1.01
N LEU A 192 16.05 17.25 -2.03
CA LEU A 192 17.04 17.04 -3.11
C LEU A 192 18.44 17.50 -2.71
N LYS A 193 18.56 18.33 -1.67
CA LYS A 193 19.84 18.91 -1.22
C LYS A 193 20.83 17.85 -0.74
N ASP A 194 20.34 16.76 -0.17
CA ASP A 194 21.15 15.69 0.42
C ASP A 194 21.65 14.68 -0.64
N ALA A 195 21.41 14.91 -1.94
CA ALA A 195 21.76 14.05 -3.09
C ALA A 195 21.27 12.58 -3.03
N LEU A 196 20.53 12.21 -1.98
CA LEU A 196 19.97 10.88 -1.78
C LEU A 196 18.86 10.55 -2.78
N TYR A 197 18.18 11.58 -3.30
CA TYR A 197 17.07 11.46 -4.24
C TYR A 197 17.31 12.32 -5.47
N LYS A 198 16.95 11.81 -6.64
CA LYS A 198 16.98 12.58 -7.91
C LYS A 198 15.71 13.42 -8.11
N ASN A 199 14.54 12.81 -7.94
CA ASN A 199 13.23 13.46 -8.08
C ASN A 199 12.10 12.62 -7.46
N GLY A 200 10.91 13.23 -7.36
CA GLY A 200 9.66 12.57 -6.99
C GLY A 200 9.65 12.04 -5.56
N VAL A 201 10.38 12.71 -4.67
CA VAL A 201 10.40 12.48 -3.22
C VAL A 201 9.63 13.60 -2.54
N SER A 202 8.57 13.26 -1.82
CA SER A 202 7.66 14.24 -1.23
C SER A 202 7.89 14.41 0.27
N HIS A 203 8.25 13.32 0.96
CA HIS A 203 8.47 13.25 2.40
C HIS A 203 9.80 12.53 2.70
N ARG A 204 10.29 12.65 3.94
CA ARG A 204 11.40 11.79 4.42
C ARG A 204 10.93 10.39 4.82
N ASP A 205 9.64 10.26 5.12
CA ASP A 205 9.00 9.04 5.62
C ASP A 205 7.73 8.73 4.79
N PHE A 206 7.02 7.65 5.14
CA PHE A 206 5.78 7.23 4.50
C PHE A 206 4.73 8.32 4.46
N VAL A 207 4.05 8.44 3.31
CA VAL A 207 2.86 9.25 3.14
C VAL A 207 1.66 8.43 3.58
N HIS A 208 1.13 8.73 4.76
CA HIS A 208 0.05 7.96 5.38
C HIS A 208 -1.34 8.53 5.10
N SER A 209 -1.42 9.80 4.74
CA SER A 209 -2.70 10.48 4.51
C SER A 209 -2.59 11.47 3.37
N LEU A 210 -3.65 11.56 2.58
CA LEU A 210 -3.83 12.50 1.49
C LEU A 210 -5.26 13.03 1.54
N THR A 211 -5.42 14.33 1.33
CA THR A 211 -6.75 14.93 1.12
C THR A 211 -6.66 16.17 0.26
N PHE A 212 -7.62 16.34 -0.66
CA PHE A 212 -7.79 17.57 -1.43
C PHE A 212 -8.78 18.49 -0.71
N ASN A 213 -8.62 19.81 -0.87
CA ASN A 213 -9.66 20.76 -0.53
C ASN A 213 -10.85 20.68 -1.52
N GLN A 214 -11.93 21.39 -1.20
CA GLN A 214 -13.18 21.37 -1.98
C GLN A 214 -13.01 21.84 -3.44
N THR A 215 -12.06 22.72 -3.70
CA THR A 215 -11.75 23.24 -5.04
C THR A 215 -10.78 22.34 -5.81
N GLY A 216 -10.19 21.32 -5.17
CA GLY A 216 -9.23 20.39 -5.77
C GLY A 216 -7.86 20.98 -6.14
N ASP A 217 -7.58 22.23 -5.79
CA ASP A 217 -6.33 22.94 -6.11
C ASP A 217 -5.28 22.85 -5.00
N LEU A 218 -5.66 22.43 -3.79
CA LEU A 218 -4.76 22.22 -2.67
C LEU A 218 -4.83 20.77 -2.20
N LEU A 219 -3.67 20.09 -2.19
CA LEU A 219 -3.49 18.78 -1.60
C LEU A 219 -2.75 18.92 -0.27
N ALA A 220 -3.26 18.31 0.79
CA ALA A 220 -2.53 18.09 2.03
C ALA A 220 -2.01 16.64 2.04
N SER A 221 -0.74 16.45 2.43
CA SER A 221 -0.17 15.13 2.65
C SER A 221 0.48 15.02 4.03
N GLY A 222 0.09 13.99 4.77
CA GLY A 222 0.61 13.69 6.10
C GLY A 222 1.73 12.66 6.05
N GLY A 223 2.90 13.04 6.56
CA GLY A 223 4.00 12.13 6.92
C GLY A 223 4.05 11.91 8.42
N TYR A 224 5.08 11.20 8.92
CA TYR A 224 5.19 10.86 10.34
C TYR A 224 5.27 12.08 11.29
N ARG A 225 5.95 13.17 10.87
CA ARG A 225 6.19 14.37 11.71
C ARG A 225 5.75 15.69 11.09
N GLU A 226 5.22 15.66 9.88
CA GLU A 226 4.91 16.87 9.12
C GLU A 226 3.68 16.70 8.25
N VAL A 227 3.01 17.82 8.00
CA VAL A 227 2.00 17.94 6.94
C VAL A 227 2.55 18.89 5.89
N LYS A 228 2.52 18.48 4.63
CA LYS A 228 2.89 19.32 3.50
C LYS A 228 1.66 19.71 2.69
N LEU A 229 1.65 20.97 2.26
CA LEU A 229 0.63 21.51 1.39
C LEU A 229 1.19 21.69 -0.02
N TRP A 230 0.46 21.18 -1.01
CA TRP A 230 0.82 21.23 -2.41
C TRP A 230 -0.27 21.97 -3.15
N ARG A 231 0.06 23.17 -3.64
CA ARG A 231 -0.89 23.98 -4.41
C ARG A 231 -0.65 23.79 -5.90
N ARG A 232 -1.69 23.37 -6.62
CA ARG A 232 -1.73 23.48 -8.08
C ARG A 232 -1.91 24.95 -8.42
N GLN A 233 -0.96 25.53 -9.14
CA GLN A 233 -1.12 26.90 -9.61
C GLN A 233 -2.36 26.97 -10.51
N PRO A 234 -3.23 27.98 -10.33
CA PRO A 234 -4.36 28.16 -11.22
C PRO A 234 -3.84 28.27 -12.65
N MET A 235 -4.55 27.66 -13.60
CA MET A 235 -4.21 27.84 -15.00
C MET A 235 -4.31 29.33 -15.31
N LYS A 236 -3.18 29.95 -15.66
CA LYS A 236 -3.20 31.31 -16.17
C LYS A 236 -4.10 31.31 -17.40
N ALA A 237 -5.08 32.21 -17.44
CA ALA A 237 -5.94 32.37 -18.61
C ALA A 237 -5.06 32.47 -19.85
N GLN A 238 -5.13 31.46 -20.72
CA GLN A 238 -4.27 31.39 -21.90
C GLN A 238 -4.71 32.42 -22.95
N ARG A 239 -5.99 32.80 -22.92
CA ARG A 239 -6.59 33.71 -23.87
C ARG A 239 -7.81 34.40 -23.28
N SER A 240 -8.04 35.62 -23.73
CA SER A 240 -9.31 36.33 -23.58
C SER A 240 -9.87 36.54 -24.98
N ILE A 241 -11.13 36.20 -25.18
CA ILE A 241 -11.84 36.45 -26.44
C ILE A 241 -12.73 37.65 -26.18
N ALA A 242 -12.42 38.78 -26.84
CA ALA A 242 -13.23 39.99 -26.73
C ALA A 242 -14.62 39.73 -27.32
N LEU A 243 -15.63 40.00 -26.50
CA LEU A 243 -17.02 40.05 -26.90
C LEU A 243 -17.36 41.48 -27.28
N ASN A 244 -18.24 41.64 -28.26
CA ASN A 244 -18.74 42.92 -28.73
C ASN A 244 -19.94 43.41 -27.90
N THR A 245 -20.39 42.63 -26.91
CA THR A 245 -21.53 42.93 -26.04
C THR A 245 -21.43 42.19 -24.72
N ASP A 246 -21.94 42.80 -23.65
CA ASP A 246 -22.01 42.19 -22.31
C ASP A 246 -23.15 41.15 -22.20
N ALA A 247 -24.04 41.09 -23.20
CA ALA A 247 -25.20 40.20 -23.24
C ALA A 247 -25.03 39.02 -24.22
N ALA A 248 -23.79 38.64 -24.53
CA ALA A 248 -23.52 37.56 -25.49
C ALA A 248 -23.98 36.20 -24.95
N ILE A 249 -24.55 35.39 -25.83
CA ILE A 249 -24.91 34.00 -25.50
C ILE A 249 -23.82 33.09 -26.03
N ILE A 250 -23.30 32.20 -25.18
CA ILE A 250 -22.17 31.34 -25.53
C ILE A 250 -22.49 29.85 -25.35
N ALA A 251 -21.88 29.02 -26.19
CA ALA A 251 -21.86 27.57 -26.02
C ALA A 251 -20.52 27.00 -26.51
N LEU A 252 -19.99 26.00 -25.82
CA LEU A 252 -18.79 25.27 -26.24
C LEU A 252 -19.21 23.88 -26.76
N ALA A 253 -18.69 23.51 -27.93
CA ALA A 253 -18.89 22.17 -28.48
C ALA A 253 -18.29 21.08 -27.55
N ALA A 254 -18.87 19.88 -27.57
CA ALA A 254 -18.44 18.79 -26.68
C ALA A 254 -17.00 18.32 -26.96
N ASP A 255 -16.53 18.49 -28.20
CA ASP A 255 -15.14 18.24 -28.59
C ASP A 255 -14.16 19.34 -28.14
N GLY A 256 -14.66 20.47 -27.63
CA GLY A 256 -13.87 21.63 -27.21
C GLY A 256 -13.26 22.44 -28.35
N GLN A 257 -13.58 22.14 -29.61
CA GLN A 257 -12.90 22.72 -30.78
C GLN A 257 -13.58 23.98 -31.31
N THR A 258 -14.85 24.20 -30.95
CA THR A 258 -15.66 25.32 -31.44
C THR A 258 -16.41 25.98 -30.30
N LEU A 259 -16.21 27.29 -30.11
CA LEU A 259 -17.01 28.16 -29.26
C LEU A 259 -17.99 28.94 -30.16
N ALA A 260 -19.28 28.83 -29.89
CA ALA A 260 -20.29 29.69 -30.47
C ALA A 260 -20.50 30.91 -29.57
N VAL A 261 -20.47 32.10 -30.17
CA VAL A 261 -20.73 33.38 -29.50
C VAL A 261 -21.80 34.12 -30.29
N ALA A 262 -23.00 34.19 -29.76
CA ALA A 262 -24.11 34.90 -30.35
C ALA A 262 -24.13 36.35 -29.86
N GLU A 263 -24.02 37.29 -30.79
CA GLU A 263 -23.98 38.72 -30.54
C GLU A 263 -25.04 39.36 -31.44
N ALA A 264 -26.12 39.84 -30.83
CA ALA A 264 -27.33 40.25 -31.54
C ALA A 264 -27.87 39.12 -32.45
N ASN A 265 -28.00 39.32 -33.75
CA ASN A 265 -28.62 38.39 -34.69
C ASN A 265 -27.62 37.46 -35.42
N ASN A 266 -26.34 37.53 -35.08
CA ASN A 266 -25.31 36.70 -35.69
C ASN A 266 -24.62 35.82 -34.64
N ILE A 267 -24.09 34.68 -35.09
CA ILE A 267 -23.34 33.76 -34.24
C ILE A 267 -21.93 33.58 -34.81
N ARG A 268 -20.92 34.00 -34.05
CA ARG A 268 -19.52 33.78 -34.40
C ARG A 268 -19.08 32.42 -33.88
N LEU A 269 -18.51 31.61 -34.75
CA LEU A 269 -17.81 30.39 -34.40
C LEU A 269 -16.33 30.71 -34.27
N ILE A 270 -15.75 30.39 -33.12
CA ILE A 270 -14.38 30.74 -32.75
C ILE A 270 -13.66 29.47 -32.32
N ASN A 271 -12.42 29.29 -32.75
CA ASN A 271 -11.57 28.25 -32.20
C ASN A 271 -11.09 28.73 -30.81
N PRO A 272 -11.48 28.10 -29.70
CA PRO A 272 -11.16 28.61 -28.37
C PRO A 272 -9.66 28.54 -28.04
N ASN A 273 -8.92 27.64 -28.68
CA ASN A 273 -7.48 27.46 -28.47
C ASN A 273 -6.66 28.57 -29.15
N THR A 274 -7.06 28.98 -30.36
CA THR A 274 -6.35 30.02 -31.13
C THR A 274 -6.99 31.40 -31.02
N GLY A 275 -8.24 31.49 -30.56
CA GLY A 275 -9.07 32.70 -30.61
C GLY A 275 -9.43 33.14 -32.04
N ALA A 276 -9.07 32.37 -33.06
CA ALA A 276 -9.34 32.72 -34.44
C ALA A 276 -10.82 32.51 -34.76
N ALA A 277 -11.40 33.45 -35.49
CA ALA A 277 -12.72 33.26 -36.06
C ALA A 277 -12.68 32.11 -37.08
N ILE A 278 -13.58 31.13 -36.91
CA ILE A 278 -13.78 30.04 -37.86
C ILE A 278 -14.77 30.51 -38.92
N LYS A 279 -15.92 31.04 -38.50
CA LYS A 279 -17.01 31.48 -39.39
C LYS A 279 -18.01 32.36 -38.63
N THR A 280 -18.86 33.06 -39.36
CA THR A 280 -20.04 33.73 -38.82
C THR A 280 -21.29 33.12 -39.45
N LEU A 281 -22.26 32.75 -38.62
CA LEU A 281 -23.57 32.24 -39.00
C LEU A 281 -24.54 33.42 -38.95
N ALA A 282 -24.98 33.86 -40.13
CA ALA A 282 -25.89 34.98 -40.31
C ALA A 282 -27.22 34.48 -40.89
N GLY A 283 -28.35 35.00 -40.39
CA GLY A 283 -29.67 34.65 -40.92
C GLY A 283 -30.84 34.89 -39.96
N HIS A 284 -30.59 35.06 -38.67
CA HIS A 284 -31.65 35.46 -37.73
C HIS A 284 -32.09 36.90 -37.99
N LYS A 285 -33.40 37.15 -37.93
CA LYS A 285 -33.98 38.49 -38.10
C LYS A 285 -33.97 39.28 -36.80
N MET A 286 -34.12 38.58 -35.68
CA MET A 286 -34.09 39.13 -34.34
C MET A 286 -32.88 38.59 -33.55
N PRO A 287 -32.54 39.21 -32.39
CA PRO A 287 -31.43 38.74 -31.57
C PRO A 287 -31.58 37.27 -31.19
N VAL A 288 -30.48 36.54 -31.30
CA VAL A 288 -30.35 35.16 -30.83
C VAL A 288 -30.41 35.17 -29.31
N SER A 289 -31.36 34.41 -28.76
CA SER A 289 -31.55 34.28 -27.32
C SER A 289 -30.85 33.07 -26.74
N TYR A 290 -30.68 31.98 -27.50
CA TYR A 290 -30.04 30.75 -27.03
C TYR A 290 -29.26 30.03 -28.14
N VAL A 291 -28.19 29.32 -27.76
CA VAL A 291 -27.42 28.43 -28.63
C VAL A 291 -27.05 27.12 -27.91
N ALA A 292 -27.05 26.00 -28.63
CA ALA A 292 -26.62 24.70 -28.11
C ALA A 292 -26.04 23.81 -29.23
N PHE A 293 -24.86 23.23 -28.98
CA PHE A 293 -24.26 22.25 -29.89
C PHE A 293 -24.93 20.89 -29.79
N SER A 294 -24.99 20.17 -30.90
CA SER A 294 -25.33 18.74 -30.90
C SER A 294 -24.27 17.93 -30.13
N PRO A 295 -24.62 16.77 -29.55
CA PRO A 295 -23.66 15.95 -28.80
C PRO A 295 -22.44 15.50 -29.62
N ASP A 296 -22.59 15.36 -30.94
CA ASP A 296 -21.52 15.01 -31.88
C ASP A 296 -20.71 16.24 -32.36
N SER A 297 -21.01 17.44 -31.86
CA SER A 297 -20.36 18.71 -32.19
C SER A 297 -20.46 19.17 -33.66
N LYS A 298 -21.27 18.50 -34.49
CA LYS A 298 -21.38 18.80 -35.93
C LYS A 298 -22.42 19.86 -36.26
N GLN A 299 -23.40 20.07 -35.37
CA GLN A 299 -24.49 21.01 -35.58
C GLN A 299 -24.64 21.97 -34.42
N LEU A 300 -25.18 23.15 -34.71
CA LEU A 300 -25.58 24.14 -33.71
C LEU A 300 -27.06 24.43 -33.86
N LEU A 301 -27.81 24.29 -32.78
CA LEU A 301 -29.17 24.82 -32.66
C LEU A 301 -29.09 26.23 -32.07
N SER A 302 -29.86 27.15 -32.64
CA SER A 302 -29.96 28.53 -32.18
C SER A 302 -31.41 28.98 -32.19
N GLY A 303 -31.86 29.66 -31.14
CA GLY A 303 -33.19 30.25 -31.04
C GLY A 303 -33.13 31.77 -30.95
N ALA A 304 -34.10 32.47 -31.53
CA ALA A 304 -34.18 33.92 -31.57
C ALA A 304 -35.41 34.49 -30.86
N ALA A 305 -35.39 35.80 -30.65
CA ALA A 305 -36.42 36.53 -29.93
C ALA A 305 -37.78 36.62 -30.65
N ASP A 306 -37.82 36.41 -31.97
CA ASP A 306 -39.06 36.30 -32.77
C ASP A 306 -39.67 34.88 -32.74
N GLY A 307 -39.12 33.97 -31.93
CA GLY A 307 -39.60 32.59 -31.85
C GLY A 307 -39.09 31.69 -32.98
N THR A 308 -38.24 32.19 -33.87
CA THR A 308 -37.59 31.37 -34.90
C THR A 308 -36.37 30.66 -34.34
N PHE A 309 -36.11 29.44 -34.82
CA PHE A 309 -34.86 28.73 -34.54
C PHE A 309 -34.20 28.27 -35.82
N HIS A 310 -32.88 28.13 -35.78
CA HIS A 310 -32.08 27.62 -36.89
C HIS A 310 -31.15 26.50 -36.43
N ILE A 311 -30.99 25.50 -37.30
CA ILE A 311 -29.96 24.47 -37.19
C ILE A 311 -28.87 24.79 -38.22
N TRP A 312 -27.62 24.77 -37.78
CA TRP A 312 -26.46 25.07 -38.61
C TRP A 312 -25.54 23.87 -38.68
N THR A 313 -25.07 23.51 -39.87
CA THR A 313 -23.92 22.60 -39.99
C THR A 313 -22.64 23.38 -39.75
N ILE A 314 -21.80 22.93 -38.82
CA ILE A 314 -20.57 23.64 -38.44
C ILE A 314 -19.52 23.64 -39.57
N ALA A 315 -19.41 22.52 -40.29
CA ALA A 315 -18.38 22.33 -41.32
C ALA A 315 -18.46 23.37 -42.45
N ASP A 316 -19.65 23.59 -43.01
CA ASP A 316 -19.87 24.55 -44.09
C ASP A 316 -20.54 25.85 -43.62
N GLY A 317 -21.04 25.90 -42.37
CA GLY A 317 -21.76 27.04 -41.81
C GLY A 317 -23.13 27.24 -42.45
N LYS A 318 -23.63 26.24 -43.19
CA LYS A 318 -24.90 26.36 -43.89
C LYS A 318 -26.06 26.03 -42.97
N PHE A 319 -27.15 26.71 -43.26
CA PHE A 319 -28.45 26.43 -42.68
C PHE A 319 -28.94 25.04 -43.10
N VAL A 320 -29.28 24.22 -42.13
CA VAL A 320 -29.99 22.96 -42.33
C VAL A 320 -31.43 23.22 -41.93
N ALA A 321 -32.32 23.33 -42.91
CA ALA A 321 -33.72 23.63 -42.63
C ALA A 321 -34.33 22.60 -41.67
N PRO A 322 -35.06 23.08 -40.64
CA PRO A 322 -36.50 23.19 -40.83
C PRO A 322 -37.04 24.54 -40.33
N LYS A 323 -37.78 25.24 -41.21
CA LYS A 323 -38.56 26.43 -40.82
C LYS A 323 -39.85 25.95 -40.17
N LEU A 324 -39.87 25.83 -38.85
CA LEU A 324 -41.10 25.73 -38.08
C LEU A 324 -41.35 27.10 -37.44
N GLU A 325 -42.23 27.89 -38.05
CA GLU A 325 -42.77 29.07 -37.40
C GLU A 325 -43.83 28.60 -36.40
N LEU A 326 -43.65 28.91 -35.12
CA LEU A 326 -44.68 28.65 -34.12
C LEU A 326 -45.95 29.43 -34.51
N GLU A 327 -47.13 28.80 -34.45
CA GLU A 327 -48.41 29.47 -34.76
C GLU A 327 -48.63 30.75 -33.93
N LYS A 328 -48.01 30.82 -32.74
CA LYS A 328 -47.93 32.01 -31.89
C LYS A 328 -46.46 32.25 -31.52
N PRO A 329 -45.70 33.01 -32.33
CA PRO A 329 -44.29 33.24 -32.08
C PRO A 329 -44.12 33.99 -30.76
N SER A 330 -43.39 33.38 -29.84
CA SER A 330 -42.91 34.00 -28.61
C SER A 330 -41.41 33.75 -28.50
N LYS A 331 -40.72 34.60 -27.75
CA LYS A 331 -39.27 34.51 -27.59
C LYS A 331 -38.86 33.11 -27.12
N ILE A 332 -37.93 32.48 -27.82
CA ILE A 332 -37.33 31.22 -27.34
C ILE A 332 -36.57 31.49 -26.05
N THR A 333 -36.87 30.69 -25.03
CA THR A 333 -36.35 30.77 -23.66
C THR A 333 -35.37 29.66 -23.31
N ALA A 334 -35.28 28.60 -24.11
CA ALA A 334 -34.18 27.65 -24.07
C ALA A 334 -34.12 26.83 -25.37
N VAL A 335 -32.90 26.37 -25.70
CA VAL A 335 -32.71 25.31 -26.69
C VAL A 335 -31.74 24.28 -26.14
N THR A 336 -31.98 23.00 -26.40
CA THR A 336 -31.03 21.94 -26.06
C THR A 336 -31.19 20.72 -26.97
N TRP A 337 -30.17 19.86 -26.93
CA TRP A 337 -30.18 18.56 -27.57
C TRP A 337 -30.28 17.48 -26.50
N THR A 338 -31.13 16.50 -26.76
CA THR A 338 -31.09 15.23 -26.01
C THR A 338 -29.86 14.42 -26.43
N THR A 339 -29.44 13.47 -25.59
CA THR A 339 -28.36 12.53 -25.90
C THR A 339 -28.63 11.69 -27.15
N GLY A 340 -29.91 11.46 -27.48
CA GLY A 340 -30.35 10.78 -28.71
C GLY A 340 -30.46 11.70 -29.94
N GLY A 341 -30.01 12.95 -29.86
CA GLY A 341 -30.00 13.89 -31.00
C GLY A 341 -31.35 14.57 -31.31
N LYS A 342 -32.38 14.39 -30.49
CA LYS A 342 -33.64 15.14 -30.60
C LYS A 342 -33.51 16.55 -30.02
N LEU A 343 -34.26 17.49 -30.58
CA LEU A 343 -34.31 18.88 -30.14
C LEU A 343 -35.37 19.11 -29.07
N ILE A 344 -35.06 19.96 -28.11
CA ILE A 344 -36.02 20.54 -27.16
C ILE A 344 -35.87 22.06 -27.24
N ILE A 345 -36.99 22.74 -27.47
CA ILE A 345 -37.10 24.20 -27.62
C ILE A 345 -38.29 24.64 -26.77
N THR A 346 -38.11 25.65 -25.93
CA THR A 346 -39.16 26.17 -25.04
C THR A 346 -39.31 27.67 -25.13
#